data_AF-A0A5F8GVK1-F1
#
_entry.id   AF-A0A5F8GVK1-F1
#
_cell.length_a   1.000
_cell.length_b   1.000
_cell.length_c   1.000
_cell.angle_alpha   90.00
_cell.angle_beta   90.00
_cell.angle_gamma   90.00
#
_symmetry.space_group_name_H-M   'P 1'
#
loop_
_entity.id
_entity.type
_entity.pdbx_description
1 polymer ?
#
loop_
_entity_poly.entity_id
_entity_poly.type
_entity_poly.pdbx_seq_one_letter_code
_entity_poly.pdbx_strand_id
1 'polypeptide(L)'
;MMSTYNISKMNKDAQMRATINQKLIETGERERLKELLRAKLIECGWKDQLKAHCKDVIKEKGLEHVTVDDLVAEITPKGRDGLKMIPKVTEIFPKYGSINGATRLTIKGEGMFPLY
;
A
#
# COMPACT_ATOMS: atom_id res chain seq x y z
N MET A 1 -18.11 5.13 25.52
CA MET A 1 -18.60 5.91 24.37
C MET A 1 -17.44 6.71 23.79
N MET A 2 -17.19 6.64 22.48
CA MET A 2 -16.25 7.56 21.81
C MET A 2 -16.81 8.99 21.87
N SER A 3 -16.01 9.94 22.37
CA SER A 3 -16.37 11.36 22.42
C SER A 3 -16.67 11.92 21.03
N THR A 4 -17.63 12.84 20.93
CA THR A 4 -18.01 13.57 19.70
C THR A 4 -16.81 14.26 19.05
N TYR A 5 -15.81 14.67 19.84
CA TYR A 5 -14.54 15.19 19.36
C TYR A 5 -13.79 14.18 18.49
N ASN A 6 -13.70 12.92 18.92
CA ASN A 6 -13.00 11.86 18.19
C ASN A 6 -13.71 11.56 16.85
N ILE A 7 -15.04 11.59 16.83
CA ILE A 7 -15.84 11.38 15.61
C ILE A 7 -15.58 12.52 14.61
N SER A 8 -15.59 13.78 15.06
CA SER A 8 -15.32 14.94 14.19
C SER A 8 -13.91 14.91 13.59
N LYS A 9 -12.92 14.46 14.37
CA LYS A 9 -11.52 14.32 13.94
C LYS A 9 -11.37 13.22 12.89
N MET A 10 -12.01 12.06 13.08
CA MET A 10 -11.99 10.96 12.13
C MET A 10 -12.63 11.35 10.78
N ASN A 11 -13.72 12.12 10.79
CA ASN A 11 -14.38 12.60 9.58
C ASN A 11 -13.49 13.57 8.78
N LYS A 12 -12.83 14.53 9.44
CA LYS A 12 -11.88 15.43 8.78
C LYS A 12 -10.69 14.69 8.19
N ASP A 13 -10.14 13.72 8.93
CA ASP A 13 -9.04 12.87 8.45
C ASP A 13 -9.47 12.03 7.23
N ALA A 14 -10.70 11.51 7.20
CA ALA A 14 -11.25 10.77 6.06
C ALA A 14 -11.45 11.66 4.82
N GLN A 15 -12.03 12.84 5.01
CA GLN A 15 -12.22 13.81 3.93
C GLN A 15 -10.89 14.28 3.34
N MET A 16 -9.88 14.53 4.18
CA MET A 16 -8.55 14.90 3.71
C MET A 16 -7.89 13.78 2.90
N ARG A 17 -7.97 12.52 3.37
CA ARG A 17 -7.47 11.36 2.60
C ARG A 17 -8.15 11.26 1.23
N ALA A 18 -9.46 11.48 1.17
CA ALA A 18 -10.19 11.48 -0.08
C ALA A 18 -9.70 12.59 -1.03
N THR A 19 -9.53 13.82 -0.54
CA THR A 19 -9.00 14.94 -1.34
C THR A 19 -7.59 14.68 -1.87
N ILE A 20 -6.70 14.13 -1.04
CA ILE A 20 -5.34 13.77 -1.46
C ILE A 20 -5.39 12.68 -2.55
N ASN A 21 -6.16 11.63 -2.33
CA ASN A 21 -6.33 10.55 -3.31
C ASN A 21 -6.89 11.07 -4.64
N GLN A 22 -7.87 11.97 -4.59
CA GLN A 22 -8.45 12.58 -5.77
C GLN A 22 -7.41 13.36 -6.57
N LYS A 23 -6.61 14.21 -5.91
CA LYS A 23 -5.52 14.95 -6.55
C LYS A 23 -4.47 14.02 -7.17
N LEU A 24 -4.08 12.94 -6.47
CA LEU A 24 -3.13 11.95 -6.99
C LEU A 24 -3.65 11.22 -8.24
N ILE A 25 -4.97 11.03 -8.33
CA ILE A 25 -5.61 10.47 -9.53
C ILE A 25 -5.57 11.50 -10.67
N GLU A 26 -6.01 12.73 -10.40
CA GLU A 26 -6.11 13.82 -11.40
C GLU A 26 -4.75 14.20 -12.00
N THR A 27 -3.67 14.16 -11.20
CA THR A 27 -2.32 14.43 -11.68
C THR A 27 -1.65 13.23 -12.36
N GLY A 28 -2.30 12.06 -12.36
CA GLY A 28 -1.72 10.80 -12.87
C GLY A 28 -0.64 10.18 -11.98
N GLU A 29 -0.28 10.83 -10.86
CA GLU A 29 0.78 10.36 -9.96
C GLU A 29 0.44 9.00 -9.34
N ARG A 30 -0.85 8.69 -9.15
CA ARG A 30 -1.31 7.38 -8.70
C ARG A 30 -0.87 6.25 -9.64
N GLU A 31 -1.02 6.44 -10.95
CA GLU A 31 -0.64 5.39 -11.92
C GLU A 31 0.89 5.30 -12.03
N ARG A 32 1.59 6.43 -11.97
CA ARG A 32 3.06 6.46 -11.91
C ARG A 32 3.62 5.72 -10.70
N LEU A 33 3.05 5.93 -9.51
CA LEU A 33 3.44 5.21 -8.28
C LEU A 33 3.14 3.71 -8.37
N LYS A 34 2.01 3.34 -8.98
CA LYS A 34 1.63 1.94 -9.20
C LYS A 34 2.59 1.24 -10.16
N GLU A 35 3.00 1.89 -11.25
CA GLU A 35 3.98 1.33 -12.19
C GLU A 35 5.38 1.24 -11.55
N LEU A 36 5.81 2.26 -10.82
CA LEU A 36 7.07 2.23 -10.06
C LEU A 36 7.09 1.07 -9.06
N LEU A 37 6.00 0.88 -8.32
CA LEU A 37 5.84 -0.23 -7.40
C LEU A 37 5.92 -1.57 -8.15
N ARG A 38 5.23 -1.71 -9.28
CA ARG A 38 5.27 -2.92 -10.12
C ARG A 38 6.69 -3.22 -10.60
N ALA A 39 7.43 -2.21 -11.06
CA ALA A 39 8.82 -2.36 -11.49
C ALA A 39 9.70 -2.83 -10.33
N LYS A 40 9.58 -2.21 -9.15
CA LYS A 40 10.35 -2.61 -7.96
C LYS A 40 10.03 -4.02 -7.47
N LEU A 41 8.76 -4.43 -7.54
CA LEU A 41 8.30 -5.79 -7.24
C LEU A 41 8.87 -6.85 -8.20
N ILE A 42 9.06 -6.48 -9.46
CA ILE A 42 9.70 -7.36 -10.45
C ILE A 42 11.20 -7.42 -10.19
N GLU A 43 11.83 -6.26 -10.00
CA GLU A 43 13.28 -6.12 -9.77
C GLU A 43 13.75 -6.90 -8.53
N CYS A 44 13.00 -6.84 -7.42
CA CYS A 44 13.34 -7.59 -6.21
C CYS A 44 12.91 -9.08 -6.25
N GLY A 45 12.38 -9.55 -7.39
CA GLY A 45 11.98 -10.94 -7.59
C GLY A 45 10.70 -11.36 -6.86
N TRP A 46 9.97 -10.42 -6.25
CA TRP A 46 8.73 -10.72 -5.50
C TRP A 46 7.70 -11.46 -6.36
N LYS A 47 7.53 -11.01 -7.61
CA LYS A 47 6.58 -11.63 -8.56
C LYS A 47 6.92 -13.10 -8.81
N ASP A 48 8.19 -13.42 -8.96
CA ASP A 48 8.65 -14.78 -9.25
C ASP A 48 8.57 -15.67 -8.02
N GLN A 49 8.89 -15.14 -6.83
CA GLN A 49 8.70 -15.86 -5.56
C GLN A 49 7.23 -16.20 -5.33
N LEU A 50 6.32 -15.26 -5.57
CA LEU A 50 4.88 -15.50 -5.41
C LEU A 50 4.36 -16.52 -6.42
N LYS A 51 4.87 -16.48 -7.66
CA LYS A 51 4.54 -17.47 -8.70
C LYS A 51 5.07 -18.86 -8.34
N ALA A 52 6.26 -18.97 -7.77
CA ALA A 52 6.83 -20.24 -7.31
C ALA A 52 5.95 -20.83 -6.20
N HIS A 53 5.62 -20.04 -5.18
CA HIS A 53 4.77 -20.46 -4.08
C HIS A 53 3.38 -20.90 -4.54
N CYS A 54 2.78 -20.17 -5.47
CA CYS A 54 1.50 -20.53 -6.09
C CYS A 54 1.56 -21.94 -6.75
N LYS A 55 2.65 -22.25 -7.46
CA LYS A 55 2.84 -23.59 -8.05
C LYS A 55 2.97 -24.68 -6.98
N ASP A 56 3.63 -24.39 -5.87
CA ASP A 56 3.81 -25.35 -4.78
C ASP A 56 2.46 -25.66 -4.11
N VAL A 57 1.64 -24.64 -3.85
CA VAL A 57 0.27 -24.82 -3.32
C VAL A 57 -0.59 -25.70 -4.24
N ILE A 58 -0.53 -25.46 -5.56
CA ILE A 58 -1.28 -26.27 -6.54
C ILE A 58 -0.78 -27.72 -6.56
N LYS A 59 0.52 -27.94 -6.46
CA LYS A 59 1.10 -29.29 -6.41
C LYS A 59 0.69 -30.05 -5.15
N GLU A 60 0.68 -29.37 -4.00
CA GLU A 60 0.34 -29.98 -2.71
C GLU A 60 -1.15 -30.31 -2.59
N LYS A 61 -2.03 -29.40 -3.03
CA LYS A 61 -3.48 -29.58 -2.92
C LYS A 61 -4.10 -30.35 -4.09
N GLY A 62 -3.41 -30.40 -5.24
CA GLY A 62 -3.92 -30.96 -6.49
C GLY A 62 -4.80 -29.98 -7.26
N LEU A 63 -4.61 -29.91 -8.58
CA LEU A 63 -5.29 -28.93 -9.44
C LEU A 63 -6.83 -29.07 -9.42
N GLU A 64 -7.33 -30.28 -9.20
CA GLU A 64 -8.77 -30.59 -9.19
C GLU A 64 -9.48 -30.12 -7.90
N HIS A 65 -8.72 -29.78 -6.85
CA HIS A 65 -9.25 -29.42 -5.54
C HIS A 65 -9.02 -27.95 -5.15
N VAL A 66 -8.50 -27.13 -6.08
CA VAL A 66 -8.16 -25.73 -5.80
C VAL A 66 -8.91 -24.80 -6.72
N THR A 67 -9.74 -23.92 -6.15
CA THR A 67 -10.31 -22.79 -6.88
C THR A 67 -9.34 -21.61 -6.92
N VAL A 68 -9.59 -20.65 -7.80
CA VAL A 68 -8.83 -19.39 -7.84
C VAL A 68 -8.96 -18.63 -6.51
N ASP A 69 -10.14 -18.64 -5.90
CA ASP A 69 -10.38 -17.94 -4.63
C ASP A 69 -9.61 -18.58 -3.46
N ASP A 70 -9.55 -19.91 -3.40
CA ASP A 70 -8.74 -20.63 -2.41
C ASP A 70 -7.25 -20.31 -2.58
N LEU A 71 -6.79 -20.28 -3.83
CA LEU A 71 -5.41 -19.94 -4.15
C LEU A 71 -5.11 -18.48 -3.79
N VAL A 72 -6.00 -17.54 -4.07
CA VAL A 72 -5.87 -16.13 -3.66
C VAL A 72 -5.81 -16.03 -2.14
N ALA A 73 -6.68 -16.72 -1.41
CA ALA A 73 -6.70 -16.70 0.05
C ALA A 73 -5.38 -17.23 0.64
N GLU A 74 -4.80 -18.26 0.04
CA GLU A 74 -3.54 -18.87 0.48
C GLU A 74 -2.31 -17.99 0.18
N ILE A 75 -2.22 -17.47 -1.06
CA ILE A 75 -1.01 -16.73 -1.49
C ILE A 75 -1.02 -15.27 -1.03
N THR A 76 -2.18 -14.68 -0.71
CA THR A 76 -2.28 -13.26 -0.34
C THR A 76 -1.48 -12.90 0.92
N PRO A 77 -1.56 -13.66 2.04
CA PRO A 77 -0.72 -13.42 3.21
C PRO A 77 0.78 -13.43 2.88
N LYS A 78 1.23 -14.45 2.14
CA LYS A 78 2.64 -14.60 1.73
C LYS A 78 3.09 -13.46 0.81
N GLY A 79 2.22 -13.06 -0.12
CA GLY A 79 2.43 -11.91 -0.99
C GLY A 79 2.62 -10.63 -0.18
N ARG A 80 1.79 -10.38 0.84
CA ARG A 80 1.88 -9.20 1.71
C ARG A 80 3.12 -9.19 2.60
N ASP A 81 3.57 -10.34 3.08
CA ASP A 81 4.82 -10.43 3.86
C ASP A 81 6.05 -10.01 3.04
N GLY A 82 6.09 -10.36 1.75
CA GLY A 82 7.13 -9.88 0.84
C GLY A 82 7.10 -8.36 0.60
N LEU A 83 5.96 -7.69 0.86
CA LEU A 83 5.85 -6.23 0.75
C LEU A 83 6.44 -5.50 1.95
N LYS A 84 6.85 -6.18 3.04
CA LYS A 84 7.49 -5.52 4.20
C LYS A 84 8.78 -4.78 3.83
N MET A 85 9.44 -5.18 2.74
CA MET A 85 10.61 -4.48 2.21
C MET A 85 10.27 -3.27 1.34
N ILE A 86 9.01 -3.11 0.95
CA ILE A 86 8.58 -2.03 0.07
C ILE A 86 8.19 -0.82 0.90
N PRO A 87 8.71 0.37 0.57
CA PRO A 87 8.35 1.60 1.24
C PRO A 87 6.83 1.82 1.23
N LYS A 88 6.21 1.84 2.41
CA LYS A 88 4.79 2.15 2.58
C LYS A 88 4.66 3.41 3.40
N VAL A 89 4.15 4.47 2.78
CA VAL A 89 3.77 5.69 3.53
C VAL A 89 2.71 5.34 4.56
N THR A 90 3.02 5.55 5.82
CA THR A 90 2.09 5.34 6.94
C THR A 90 1.54 6.66 7.44
N GLU A 91 2.34 7.72 7.42
CA GLU A 91 1.94 9.02 7.95
C GLU A 91 2.54 10.18 7.14
N ILE A 92 1.78 11.26 6.97
CA ILE A 92 2.23 12.51 6.34
C ILE A 92 1.92 13.65 7.31
N PHE A 93 2.92 14.50 7.59
CA PHE A 93 2.82 15.68 8.45
C PHE A 93 3.33 16.95 7.77
N PRO A 94 2.80 18.13 8.13
CA PRO A 94 1.63 18.32 8.97
C PRO A 94 0.35 17.89 8.24
N LYS A 95 -0.61 17.30 8.96
CA LYS A 95 -1.92 16.88 8.38
C LYS A 95 -2.75 18.06 7.86
N TYR A 96 -2.39 19.27 8.27
CA TYR A 96 -3.03 20.53 7.94
C TYR A 96 -1.93 21.52 7.55
N GLY A 97 -2.06 22.19 6.40
CA GLY A 97 -1.04 23.09 5.85
C GLY A 97 -1.39 24.57 6.02
N SER A 98 -0.39 25.43 5.79
CA SER A 98 -0.57 26.88 5.68
C SER A 98 -1.21 27.25 4.34
N ILE A 99 -2.22 28.12 4.35
CA ILE A 99 -2.89 28.67 3.16
C ILE A 99 -1.95 29.48 2.25
N ASN A 100 -0.76 29.82 2.73
CA ASN A 100 0.19 30.71 2.05
C ASN A 100 1.34 29.96 1.32
N GLY A 101 1.22 28.65 1.12
CA GLY A 101 1.99 27.96 0.07
C GLY A 101 3.40 27.45 0.40
N ALA A 102 3.85 27.45 1.67
CA ALA A 102 5.21 27.00 2.05
C ALA A 102 5.25 25.78 2.99
N THR A 103 4.28 24.85 2.88
CA THR A 103 4.20 23.74 3.84
C THR A 103 5.17 22.61 3.46
N ARG A 104 6.24 22.43 4.24
CA ARG A 104 7.13 21.26 4.14
C ARG A 104 6.40 20.01 4.66
N LEU A 105 6.36 18.95 3.86
CA LEU A 105 5.76 17.67 4.23
C LEU A 105 6.83 16.68 4.71
N THR A 106 6.63 16.12 5.90
CA THR A 106 7.35 14.97 6.43
C THR A 106 6.53 13.72 6.14
N ILE A 107 7.10 12.80 5.38
CA ILE A 107 6.50 11.50 5.06
C ILE A 107 7.21 10.44 5.90
N LYS A 108 6.45 9.69 6.69
CA LYS A 108 6.91 8.50 7.42
C LYS A 108 6.34 7.26 6.75
N GLY A 109 7.11 6.18 6.80
CA GLY A 109 6.67 4.92 6.23
C GLY A 109 7.49 3.72 6.70
N GLU A 110 6.90 2.53 6.58
CA GLU A 110 7.63 1.26 6.68
C GLU A 110 8.54 1.13 5.46
N GLY A 111 9.76 0.62 5.62
CA GLY A 111 10.72 0.48 4.51
C GLY A 111 11.29 1.80 3.96
N MET A 112 10.97 2.95 4.54
CA MET A 112 11.58 4.25 4.23
C MET A 112 12.84 4.45 5.08
N PHE A 113 13.94 3.82 4.67
CA PHE A 113 15.23 4.08 5.31
C PHE A 113 15.76 5.46 4.90
N PRO A 114 16.35 6.25 5.82
CA PRO A 114 17.00 7.49 5.45
C PRO A 114 18.13 7.19 4.46
N LEU A 115 18.12 7.89 3.33
CA LEU A 115 19.29 7.96 2.46
C LEU A 115 20.33 8.79 3.22
N TYR A 116 21.33 8.12 3.80
CA TYR A 116 22.51 8.76 4.38
C TYR A 116 23.42 9.31 3.29
#